data_AF-A0A4Q2UWP1-F1
#
_entry.id   AF-A0A4Q2UWP1-F1
#
_cell.length_a   1.000
_cell.length_b   1.000
_cell.length_c   1.000
_cell.angle_alpha   90.00
_cell.angle_beta   90.00
_cell.angle_gamma   90.00
#
_symmetry.space_group_name_H-M   'P 1'
#
loop_
_entity.id
_entity.type
_entity.pdbx_description
1 polymer ?
#
loop_
_entity_poly.entity_id
_entity_poly.type
_entity_poly.pdbx_seq_one_letter_code
_entity_poly.pdbx_strand_id
1 'polypeptide(L)'
;MLLPPESTVDHETVIDAAVKAGVKRFFPSEYGVRTYHPAFADGVLLATKKRSIVKHLEKTQDIMSWTGIMCNPWVDFCVIDGLLGFDMKERKARIYNGGDVPFSTGLRDLAAQSLYALITNPERLEEAKNQYIHVASYTVTQNEILDV
;
A
#
# COMPACT_ATOMS: atom_id res chain seq x y z
N MET A 1 12.24 -2.07 16.43
CA MET A 1 12.03 -1.30 15.20
C MET A 1 11.64 -2.29 14.12
N LEU A 2 10.37 -2.33 13.71
CA LEU A 2 9.83 -3.33 12.77
C LEU A 2 10.05 -2.95 11.29
N LEU A 3 10.53 -1.74 11.01
CA LEU A 3 10.85 -1.30 9.66
C LEU A 3 12.36 -1.45 9.39
N PRO A 4 12.75 -1.99 8.22
CA PRO A 4 14.16 -2.05 7.82
C PRO A 4 14.76 -0.65 7.71
N PRO A 5 16.10 -0.52 7.77
CA PRO A 5 16.76 0.77 7.52
C PRO A 5 16.33 1.35 6.15
N GLU A 6 16.16 2.67 6.08
CA GLU A 6 15.82 3.34 4.83
C GLU A 6 16.91 3.07 3.78
N SER A 7 16.49 2.91 2.51
CA SER A 7 17.39 2.81 1.37
C SER A 7 18.25 4.09 1.29
N THR A 8 19.54 3.92 1.01
CA THR A 8 20.44 5.05 0.70
C THR A 8 20.33 5.51 -0.77
N VAL A 9 19.56 4.78 -1.58
CA VAL A 9 19.31 5.10 -3.00
C VAL A 9 17.91 5.69 -3.13
N ASP A 10 17.83 6.84 -3.79
CA ASP A 10 16.57 7.51 -4.08
C ASP A 10 15.72 6.70 -5.07
N HIS A 11 14.41 6.68 -4.84
CA HIS A 11 13.46 5.95 -5.69
C HIS A 11 13.48 6.45 -7.14
N GLU A 12 13.70 7.75 -7.37
CA GLU A 12 13.81 8.36 -8.70
C GLU A 12 15.00 7.75 -9.47
N THR A 13 16.13 7.52 -8.81
CA THR A 13 17.31 6.87 -9.41
C THR A 13 16.99 5.46 -9.88
N VAL A 14 16.22 4.69 -9.09
CA VAL A 14 15.81 3.33 -9.45
C VAL A 14 14.85 3.34 -10.64
N ILE A 15 13.91 4.29 -10.67
CA ILE A 15 12.94 4.44 -11.76
C ILE A 15 13.67 4.81 -13.07
N ASP A 16 14.59 5.78 -13.03
CA ASP A 16 15.33 6.22 -14.21
C ASP A 16 16.22 5.10 -14.76
N ALA A 17 16.84 4.31 -13.88
CA ALA A 17 17.60 3.12 -14.27
C ALA A 17 16.69 2.06 -14.93
N ALA A 18 15.48 1.84 -14.40
CA ALA A 18 14.51 0.90 -14.97
C ALA A 18 14.04 1.33 -16.36
N VAL A 19 13.77 2.63 -16.56
CA VAL A 19 13.45 3.22 -17.86
C VAL A 19 14.60 2.99 -18.85
N LYS A 20 15.84 3.31 -18.45
CA LYS A 20 17.04 3.12 -19.29
C LYS A 20 17.28 1.65 -19.65
N ALA A 21 16.95 0.72 -18.76
CA ALA A 21 17.06 -0.71 -18.99
C ALA A 21 15.92 -1.28 -19.87
N GLY A 22 14.90 -0.49 -20.21
CA GLY A 22 13.78 -0.91 -21.05
C GLY A 22 12.73 -1.74 -20.31
N VAL A 23 12.63 -1.63 -18.98
CA VAL A 23 11.58 -2.26 -18.18
C VAL A 23 10.20 -1.81 -18.67
N LYS A 24 9.25 -2.75 -18.77
CA LYS A 24 7.92 -2.50 -19.33
C LYS A 24 6.88 -2.06 -18.30
N ARG A 25 6.99 -2.58 -17.07
CA ARG A 25 6.08 -2.33 -15.96
C ARG A 25 6.86 -2.15 -14.66
N PHE A 26 6.57 -1.08 -13.93
CA PHE A 26 7.10 -0.83 -12.59
C PHE A 26 6.01 -0.96 -11.52
N PHE A 27 6.33 -1.63 -10.41
CA PHE A 27 5.43 -1.78 -9.27
C PHE A 27 6.03 -1.04 -8.07
N PRO A 28 5.60 0.21 -7.77
CA PRO A 28 6.10 0.94 -6.62
C PRO A 28 5.68 0.27 -5.30
N SER A 29 6.41 0.58 -4.22
CA SER A 29 6.15 0.06 -2.87
C SER A 29 4.91 0.70 -2.22
N GLU A 30 3.74 0.49 -2.83
CA GLU A 30 2.47 1.07 -2.38
C GLU A 30 1.79 0.23 -1.29
N TYR A 31 1.64 -1.08 -1.51
CA TYR A 31 1.14 -2.16 -0.64
C TYR A 31 0.47 -1.77 0.71
N GLY A 32 -0.47 -0.85 0.69
CA GLY A 32 -1.05 -0.27 1.91
C GLY A 32 -2.26 0.61 1.62
N VAL A 33 -2.38 1.72 2.34
CA VAL A 33 -3.51 2.67 2.28
C VAL A 33 -3.38 3.69 1.15
N ARG A 34 -4.47 4.37 0.80
CA ARG A 34 -4.57 5.36 -0.30
C ARG A 34 -3.67 6.59 -0.12
N THR A 35 -2.39 6.45 -0.42
CA THR A 35 -1.34 7.50 -0.38
C THR A 35 -1.63 8.68 -1.30
N TYR A 36 -2.41 8.45 -2.35
CA TYR A 36 -2.81 9.47 -3.31
C TYR A 36 -4.00 10.32 -2.85
N HIS A 37 -4.72 9.92 -1.79
CA HIS A 37 -5.88 10.67 -1.32
C HIS A 37 -5.40 12.00 -0.68
N PRO A 38 -5.89 13.18 -1.09
CA PRO A 38 -5.35 14.48 -0.65
C PRO A 38 -5.27 14.62 0.88
N ALA A 39 -6.32 14.20 1.59
CA ALA A 39 -6.37 14.24 3.06
C ALA A 39 -5.27 13.44 3.77
N PHE A 40 -4.66 12.47 3.07
CA PHE A 40 -3.57 11.65 3.60
C PHE A 40 -2.21 12.04 2.99
N ALA A 41 -2.18 12.29 1.68
CA ALA A 41 -1.00 12.68 0.92
C ALA A 41 -0.31 13.94 1.47
N ASP A 42 -1.10 14.91 1.91
CA ASP A 42 -0.61 16.23 2.34
C ASP A 42 -0.35 16.30 3.86
N GLY A 43 -0.94 15.37 4.63
CA GLY A 43 -0.90 15.38 6.10
C GLY A 43 0.07 14.39 6.72
N VAL A 44 0.60 13.43 5.95
CA VAL A 44 1.42 12.32 6.47
C VAL A 44 2.70 12.20 5.66
N LEU A 45 3.86 12.42 6.30
CA LEU A 45 5.18 12.41 5.65
C LEU A 45 5.41 11.16 4.77
N LEU A 46 5.02 9.99 5.26
CA LEU A 46 5.15 8.75 4.50
C LEU A 46 4.29 8.74 3.24
N ALA A 47 3.07 9.26 3.31
CA ALA A 47 2.18 9.38 2.16
C ALA A 47 2.72 10.40 1.16
N THR A 48 3.29 11.52 1.62
CA THR A 48 3.95 12.52 0.77
C THR A 48 5.11 11.91 0.00
N LYS A 49 6.00 11.17 0.68
CA LYS A 49 7.12 10.45 0.04
C LYS A 49 6.62 9.43 -0.98
N LYS A 50 5.63 8.60 -0.63
CA LYS A 50 5.06 7.62 -1.56
C LYS A 50 4.41 8.28 -2.79
N ARG A 51 3.68 9.38 -2.59
CA ARG A 51 3.08 10.13 -3.69
C ARG A 51 4.12 10.74 -4.62
N SER A 52 5.26 11.22 -4.13
CA SER A 52 6.33 11.77 -4.99
C SER A 52 6.92 10.71 -5.91
N ILE A 53 7.07 9.47 -5.43
CA ILE A 53 7.52 8.33 -6.26
C ILE A 53 6.57 8.11 -7.44
N VAL A 54 5.26 8.07 -7.18
CA VAL A 54 4.29 7.86 -8.26
C VAL A 54 4.22 9.07 -9.20
N LYS A 55 4.38 10.30 -8.69
CA LYS A 55 4.51 11.49 -9.55
C LYS A 55 5.72 11.39 -10.50
N HIS A 56 6.81 10.74 -10.09
CA HIS A 56 7.95 10.50 -10.98
C HIS A 56 7.65 9.42 -12.03
N LEU A 57 6.95 8.35 -11.65
CA LEU A 57 6.46 7.33 -12.59
C LEU A 57 5.50 7.92 -13.64
N GLU A 58 4.60 8.81 -13.23
CA GLU A 58 3.66 9.51 -14.14
C GLU A 58 4.40 10.32 -15.24
N LYS A 59 5.61 10.82 -14.99
CA LYS A 59 6.42 11.53 -16.01
C LYS A 59 7.03 10.59 -17.05
N THR A 60 7.13 9.30 -16.76
CA THR A 60 7.80 8.29 -17.60
C THR A 60 6.82 7.24 -18.13
N GLN A 61 5.51 7.41 -17.88
CA GLN A 61 4.47 6.39 -18.11
C GLN A 61 4.23 6.03 -19.58
N ASP A 62 4.63 6.91 -20.51
CA ASP A 62 4.58 6.66 -21.95
C ASP A 62 5.71 5.71 -22.42
N ILE A 63 6.75 5.54 -21.59
CA ILE A 63 7.93 4.70 -21.86
C ILE A 63 7.86 3.41 -21.03
N MET A 64 7.50 3.53 -19.75
CA MET A 64 7.39 2.44 -18.79
C MET A 64 6.11 2.60 -17.98
N SER A 65 5.18 1.67 -18.15
CA SER A 65 3.92 1.70 -17.39
C SER A 65 4.13 1.39 -15.91
N TRP A 66 3.19 1.76 -15.05
CA TRP A 66 3.25 1.46 -13.62
C TRP A 66 1.91 0.94 -13.06
N THR A 67 1.95 0.24 -11.93
CA THR A 67 0.74 -0.17 -11.19
C THR A 67 0.99 -0.14 -9.69
N GLY A 68 0.24 0.68 -8.95
CA GLY A 68 0.28 0.71 -7.49
C GLY A 68 -0.74 -0.27 -6.88
N ILE A 69 -0.29 -1.21 -6.06
CA ILE A 69 -1.19 -2.18 -5.41
C ILE A 69 -1.57 -1.68 -4.02
N MET A 70 -2.85 -1.44 -3.79
CA MET A 70 -3.40 -0.92 -2.54
C MET A 70 -4.15 -2.04 -1.81
N CYS A 71 -3.50 -2.66 -0.83
CA CYS A 71 -4.06 -3.76 -0.04
C CYS A 71 -4.54 -3.35 1.36
N ASN A 72 -4.58 -2.04 1.65
CA ASN A 72 -4.99 -1.44 2.92
C ASN A 72 -4.12 -1.95 4.12
N PRO A 73 -4.40 -1.61 5.39
CA PRO A 73 -3.64 -2.15 6.51
C PRO A 73 -3.75 -3.67 6.56
N TRP A 74 -2.66 -4.37 6.86
CA TRP A 74 -2.68 -5.82 7.07
C TRP A 74 -3.06 -6.12 8.52
N VAL A 75 -4.19 -6.78 8.78
CA VAL A 75 -4.69 -6.99 10.16
C VAL A 75 -3.65 -7.72 11.01
N ASP A 76 -3.06 -8.78 10.47
CA ASP A 76 -2.07 -9.63 11.16
C ASP A 76 -0.82 -8.87 11.58
N PHE A 77 -0.42 -7.83 10.83
CA PHE A 77 0.70 -6.97 11.19
C PHE A 77 0.27 -5.77 12.05
N CYS A 78 -0.76 -5.06 11.63
CA CYS A 78 -1.15 -3.77 12.20
C CYS A 78 -1.86 -3.88 13.56
N VAL A 79 -2.39 -5.06 13.91
CA VAL A 79 -2.82 -5.37 15.29
C VAL A 79 -1.60 -5.50 16.22
N ILE A 80 -0.54 -6.19 15.76
CA ILE A 80 0.67 -6.42 16.57
C ILE A 80 1.51 -5.14 16.71
N ASP A 81 1.65 -4.38 15.62
CA ASP A 81 2.42 -3.13 15.58
C ASP A 81 1.69 -1.96 16.28
N GLY A 82 0.41 -2.13 16.61
CA GLY A 82 -0.40 -1.13 17.30
C GLY A 82 -0.99 -0.03 16.42
N LEU A 83 -0.76 -0.08 15.10
CA LEU A 83 -1.32 0.87 14.14
C LEU A 83 -2.86 0.95 14.22
N LEU A 84 -3.52 -0.19 14.42
CA LEU A 84 -4.99 -0.25 14.60
C LEU A 84 -5.46 0.08 16.02
N GLY A 85 -4.58 0.60 16.88
CA GLY A 85 -4.92 1.02 18.24
C GLY A 85 -4.92 -0.10 19.28
N PHE A 86 -4.53 -1.33 18.91
CA PHE A 86 -4.46 -2.46 19.84
C PHE A 86 -3.09 -2.53 20.50
N ASP A 87 -3.08 -2.50 21.83
CA ASP A 87 -1.92 -2.81 22.65
C ASP A 87 -2.07 -4.23 23.19
N MET A 88 -1.48 -5.18 22.48
CA MET A 88 -1.54 -6.60 22.81
C MET A 88 -0.81 -6.93 24.13
N LYS A 89 0.17 -6.11 24.51
CA LYS A 89 0.95 -6.33 25.73
C LYS A 89 0.17 -5.89 26.96
N GLU A 90 -0.40 -4.69 26.93
CA GLU A 90 -1.17 -4.12 28.03
C GLU A 90 -2.65 -4.53 28.01
N ARG A 91 -3.07 -5.26 26.97
CA ARG A 91 -4.46 -5.68 26.71
C ARG A 91 -5.41 -4.50 26.69
N LYS A 92 -5.03 -3.44 25.98
CA LYS A 92 -5.81 -2.22 25.83
C LYS A 92 -6.10 -1.95 24.36
N ALA A 93 -7.23 -1.33 24.08
CA ALA A 93 -7.57 -0.85 22.75
C ALA A 93 -7.87 0.65 22.81
N ARG A 94 -7.25 1.40 21.90
CA ARG A 94 -7.62 2.77 21.58
C ARG A 94 -8.66 2.74 20.47
N ILE A 95 -9.88 3.11 20.83
CA ILE A 95 -10.98 3.20 19.88
C ILE A 95 -10.93 4.55 19.16
N TYR A 96 -10.78 4.50 17.84
CA TYR A 96 -10.78 5.67 16.96
C TYR A 96 -12.20 5.94 16.48
N ASN A 97 -12.65 7.19 16.60
CA ASN A 97 -13.92 7.66 16.05
C ASN A 97 -15.14 6.78 16.42
N GLY A 98 -15.18 6.25 17.66
CA GLY A 98 -16.26 5.39 18.14
C GLY A 98 -16.13 3.91 17.78
N GLY A 99 -15.19 3.53 16.91
CA GLY A 99 -14.88 2.13 16.62
C GLY A 99 -15.73 1.47 15.55
N ASP A 100 -16.83 2.10 15.14
CA ASP A 100 -17.78 1.58 14.13
C ASP A 100 -17.54 2.15 12.71
N VAL A 101 -16.39 2.78 12.47
CA VAL A 101 -16.02 3.26 11.13
C VAL A 101 -15.48 2.07 10.32
N PRO A 102 -16.14 1.66 9.22
CA PRO A 102 -15.69 0.52 8.43
C PRO A 102 -14.41 0.87 7.68
N PHE A 103 -13.47 -0.08 7.66
CA PHE A 103 -12.28 -0.02 6.83
C PHE A 103 -12.03 -1.35 6.13
N SER A 104 -11.57 -1.27 4.88
CA SER A 104 -11.18 -2.45 4.12
C SER A 104 -9.79 -2.90 4.55
N THR A 105 -9.58 -4.21 4.63
CA THR A 105 -8.34 -4.81 5.13
C THR A 105 -8.12 -6.21 4.55
N GLY A 106 -6.97 -6.80 4.85
CA GLY A 106 -6.61 -8.16 4.47
C GLY A 106 -5.45 -8.65 5.33
N LEU A 107 -4.99 -9.87 5.05
CA LEU A 107 -3.74 -10.38 5.59
C LEU A 107 -2.57 -9.89 4.74
N ARG A 108 -1.35 -9.87 5.27
CA ARG A 108 -0.14 -9.52 4.51
C ARG A 108 0.01 -10.32 3.21
N ASP A 109 -0.39 -11.60 3.22
CA ASP A 109 -0.34 -12.49 2.05
C ASP A 109 -1.20 -12.01 0.88
N LEU A 110 -2.25 -11.22 1.15
CA LEU A 110 -3.10 -10.63 0.11
C LEU A 110 -2.27 -9.78 -0.87
N ALA A 111 -1.25 -9.08 -0.37
CA ALA A 111 -0.38 -8.24 -1.21
C ALA A 111 0.36 -9.09 -2.27
N ALA A 112 0.98 -10.20 -1.82
CA ALA A 112 1.71 -11.11 -2.69
C ALA A 112 0.78 -11.86 -3.66
N GLN A 113 -0.35 -12.35 -3.17
CA GLN A 113 -1.35 -13.05 -3.99
C GLN A 113 -1.92 -12.12 -5.08
N SER A 114 -2.21 -10.87 -4.73
CA SER A 114 -2.74 -9.87 -5.68
C SER A 114 -1.71 -9.53 -6.75
N LEU A 115 -0.44 -9.34 -6.38
CA LEU A 115 0.63 -9.13 -7.33
C LEU A 115 0.80 -10.34 -8.26
N TYR A 116 0.85 -11.55 -7.70
CA TYR A 116 0.98 -12.79 -8.47
C TYR A 116 -0.17 -12.95 -9.47
N ALA A 117 -1.41 -12.86 -8.99
CA ALA A 117 -2.60 -12.99 -9.83
C ALA A 117 -2.65 -11.96 -10.96
N LEU A 118 -2.14 -10.74 -10.72
CA LEU A 118 -2.02 -9.71 -11.73
C LEU A 118 -0.95 -10.06 -12.78
N ILE A 119 0.27 -10.38 -12.37
CA ILE A 119 1.39 -10.59 -13.31
C ILE A 119 1.25 -11.89 -14.12
N THR A 120 0.49 -12.88 -13.63
CA THR A 120 0.21 -14.12 -14.36
C THR A 120 -1.01 -14.04 -15.27
N ASN A 121 -1.72 -12.91 -15.30
CA ASN A 121 -2.86 -12.70 -16.19
C ASN A 121 -2.57 -11.51 -17.13
N PRO A 122 -2.21 -11.76 -18.40
CA PRO A 122 -1.84 -10.71 -19.34
C PRO A 122 -2.93 -9.65 -19.57
N GLU A 123 -4.20 -10.05 -19.63
CA GLU A 123 -5.32 -9.13 -19.84
C GLU A 123 -5.48 -8.18 -18.65
N ARG A 124 -5.51 -8.73 -17.43
CA ARG A 124 -5.58 -7.91 -16.21
C ARG A 124 -4.34 -7.03 -16.02
N LEU A 125 -3.16 -7.57 -16.36
CA LEU A 125 -1.93 -6.80 -16.30
C LEU A 125 -2.00 -5.59 -17.25
N GLU A 126 -2.54 -5.78 -18.44
CA GLU A 126 -2.75 -4.71 -19.43
C GLU A 126 -3.78 -3.69 -18.93
N GLU A 127 -4.93 -4.15 -18.43
CA GLU A 127 -5.98 -3.31 -17.86
C GLU A 127 -5.49 -2.45 -16.69
N ALA A 128 -4.53 -2.95 -15.90
CA ALA A 128 -3.99 -2.28 -14.72
C ALA A 128 -2.88 -1.26 -15.00
N LYS A 129 -2.65 -0.86 -16.27
CA LYS A 129 -1.64 0.16 -16.60
C LYS A 129 -1.98 1.52 -15.96
N ASN A 130 -0.92 2.17 -15.48
CA ASN A 130 -0.87 3.56 -15.05
C ASN A 130 -1.95 3.95 -14.04
N GLN A 131 -2.24 3.05 -13.10
CA GLN A 131 -3.27 3.24 -12.10
C GLN A 131 -2.95 2.53 -10.80
N TYR A 132 -3.74 2.86 -9.78
CA TYR A 132 -3.81 2.11 -8.54
C TYR A 132 -4.87 1.03 -8.65
N ILE A 133 -4.57 -0.16 -8.14
CA ILE A 133 -5.54 -1.24 -7.96
C ILE A 133 -5.84 -1.40 -6.48
N HIS A 134 -7.11 -1.60 -6.14
CA HIS A 134 -7.54 -1.78 -4.75
C HIS A 134 -7.93 -3.22 -4.51
N VAL A 135 -7.36 -3.81 -3.46
CA VAL A 135 -7.64 -5.18 -3.04
C VAL A 135 -7.92 -5.20 -1.54
N ALA A 136 -8.87 -6.03 -1.15
CA ALA A 136 -9.22 -6.28 0.24
C ALA A 136 -9.83 -7.67 0.36
N SER A 137 -9.64 -8.30 1.52
CA SER A 137 -10.32 -9.56 1.86
C SER A 137 -11.58 -9.29 2.68
N TYR A 138 -11.55 -8.26 3.52
CA TYR A 138 -12.60 -7.96 4.48
C TYR A 138 -12.87 -6.46 4.53
N THR A 139 -14.07 -6.09 4.97
CA THR A 139 -14.38 -4.74 5.45
C THR A 139 -14.94 -4.91 6.85
N VAL A 140 -14.26 -4.31 7.83
CA VAL A 140 -14.55 -4.51 9.27
C VAL A 140 -14.45 -3.19 10.02
N THR A 141 -14.91 -3.18 11.27
CA THR A 141 -14.74 -2.08 12.23
C THR A 141 -13.77 -2.49 13.35
N GLN A 142 -13.31 -1.53 14.19
CA GLN A 142 -12.48 -1.89 15.36
C GLN A 142 -13.26 -2.70 16.38
N ASN A 143 -14.54 -2.40 16.56
CA ASN A 143 -15.40 -3.12 17.49
C ASN A 143 -15.63 -4.56 17.02
N GLU A 144 -15.86 -4.78 15.72
CA GLU A 144 -15.96 -6.13 15.15
C GLU A 144 -14.67 -6.95 15.32
N ILE A 145 -13.50 -6.33 15.30
CA ILE A 145 -12.22 -7.03 15.57
C ILE A 145 -12.09 -7.41 17.06
N LEU A 146 -12.65 -6.61 17.98
CA LEU A 146 -12.58 -6.86 19.43
C LEU A 146 -13.58 -7.90 19.92
N ASP A 147 -14.70 -8.06 19.20
CA ASP A 147 -15.77 -8.99 19.56
C ASP A 147 -15.42 -10.46 19.25
N VAL A 148 -14.25 -10.72 18.64
CA VAL A 148 -13.72 -12.05 18.28
C VAL A 148 -12.68 -12.53 19.28
#